data_AF-A0A848JTJ5-F1
#
_entry.id   AF-A0A848JTJ5-F1
#
_cell.length_a   1.000
_cell.length_b   1.000
_cell.length_c   1.000
_cell.angle_alpha   90.00
_cell.angle_beta   90.00
_cell.angle_gamma   90.00
#
_symmetry.space_group_name_H-M   'P 1'
#
loop_
_entity.id
_entity.type
_entity.pdbx_description
1 polymer ?
#
loop_
_entity_poly.entity_id
_entity_poly.type
_entity_poly.pdbx_seq_one_letter_code
_entity_poly.pdbx_strand_id
1 'polypeptide(L)'
;MKSLLCAAALTLACAAPALADKASADQCAANLGADAKAIYAAAAPGFASAADPRALVTEKTKALVQSGAVSMSGARPAAEAAGACLTQLR
;
A
#
# COMPACT_ATOMS: atom_id res chain seq x y z
N MET A 1 -42.76 37.44 3.18
CA MET A 1 -42.83 37.40 4.66
C MET A 1 -42.80 35.93 5.08
N LYS A 2 -41.79 35.54 5.86
CA LYS A 2 -41.74 34.37 6.79
C LYS A 2 -41.94 32.97 6.15
N SER A 3 -41.07 31.97 6.28
CA SER A 3 -40.11 31.61 7.33
C SER A 3 -39.17 30.51 6.79
N LEU A 4 -37.85 30.68 6.91
CA LEU A 4 -36.94 29.93 7.80
C LEU A 4 -36.84 28.43 7.48
N LEU A 5 -35.76 27.99 6.83
CA LEU A 5 -34.54 27.46 7.45
C LEU A 5 -34.79 26.33 8.46
N CYS A 6 -34.41 25.10 8.10
CA CYS A 6 -33.82 24.13 9.04
C CYS A 6 -32.99 23.10 8.25
N ALA A 7 -31.69 23.35 8.24
CA ALA A 7 -30.65 22.42 7.85
C ALA A 7 -30.49 21.32 8.92
N ALA A 8 -30.29 20.08 8.47
CA ALA A 8 -29.61 18.95 9.14
C ALA A 8 -30.03 17.67 8.38
N ALA A 9 -29.18 16.79 7.89
CA ALA A 9 -27.87 16.42 8.35
C ALA A 9 -26.99 16.04 7.15
N LEU A 10 -25.98 16.87 6.88
CA LEU A 10 -24.80 16.42 6.14
C LEU A 10 -23.99 15.59 7.14
N THR A 11 -24.22 14.29 7.19
CA THR A 11 -23.35 13.38 7.94
C THR A 11 -21.96 13.47 7.32
N LEU A 12 -21.06 14.16 8.02
CA LEU A 12 -19.63 14.18 7.77
C LEU A 12 -19.12 12.74 7.63
N ALA A 13 -18.90 12.30 6.39
CA ALA A 13 -18.02 11.17 6.07
C ALA A 13 -16.56 11.66 6.13
N CYS A 14 -16.12 12.13 7.30
CA CYS A 14 -14.72 12.46 7.55
C CYS A 14 -14.00 11.24 8.12
N ALA A 15 -13.48 10.39 7.23
CA ALA A 15 -12.26 9.58 7.39
C ALA A 15 -12.29 8.38 6.43
N ALA A 16 -11.92 8.58 5.15
CA ALA A 16 -11.70 7.44 4.25
C ALA A 16 -10.56 7.57 3.22
N PRO A 17 -9.56 8.49 3.30
CA PRO A 17 -8.47 8.42 2.31
C PRO A 17 -7.73 7.07 2.43
N ALA A 18 -7.36 6.67 3.64
CA ALA A 18 -6.55 5.47 3.88
C ALA A 18 -7.18 4.13 3.41
N LEU A 19 -8.51 4.02 3.32
CA LEU A 19 -9.19 2.77 2.89
C LEU A 19 -9.25 2.63 1.36
N ALA A 20 -9.43 3.73 0.63
CA ALA A 20 -9.47 3.73 -0.84
C ALA A 20 -8.07 3.52 -1.44
N ASP A 21 -7.08 4.16 -0.81
CA ASP A 21 -5.66 4.03 -1.15
C ASP A 21 -5.19 2.59 -0.98
N LYS A 22 -5.60 1.95 0.12
CA LYS A 22 -5.35 0.53 0.38
C LYS A 22 -6.01 -0.40 -0.62
N ALA A 23 -7.29 -0.17 -0.95
CA ALA A 23 -8.00 -1.00 -1.92
C ALA A 23 -7.34 -0.94 -3.30
N SER A 24 -6.92 0.25 -3.74
CA SER A 24 -6.23 0.44 -5.02
C SER A 24 -4.87 -0.26 -5.03
N ALA A 25 -4.08 -0.09 -3.97
CA ALA A 25 -2.77 -0.74 -3.84
C ALA A 25 -2.89 -2.27 -3.85
N ASP A 26 -3.89 -2.81 -3.14
CA ASP A 26 -4.16 -4.26 -3.09
C ASP A 26 -4.60 -4.79 -4.47
N GLN A 27 -5.38 -4.01 -5.24
CA GLN A 27 -5.75 -4.35 -6.63
C GLN A 27 -4.54 -4.33 -7.58
N CYS A 28 -3.63 -3.35 -7.43
CA CYS A 28 -2.37 -3.35 -8.17
C CYS A 28 -1.56 -4.61 -7.85
N ALA A 29 -1.44 -4.94 -6.56
CA ALA A 29 -0.70 -6.11 -6.09
C ALA A 29 -1.30 -7.43 -6.57
N ALA A 30 -2.61 -7.50 -6.82
CA ALA A 30 -3.27 -8.70 -7.32
C ALA A 30 -2.74 -9.19 -8.67
N ASN A 31 -2.20 -8.28 -9.51
CA ASN A 31 -1.64 -8.59 -10.83
C ASN A 31 -0.14 -8.94 -10.80
N LEU A 32 0.50 -8.83 -9.63
CA LEU A 32 1.93 -9.11 -9.48
C LEU A 32 2.24 -10.63 -9.51
N GLY A 33 3.48 -10.95 -9.92
CA GLY A 33 4.05 -12.28 -9.73
C GLY A 33 4.27 -12.63 -8.25
N ALA A 34 4.48 -13.91 -7.94
CA ALA A 34 4.54 -14.41 -6.56
C ALA A 34 5.55 -13.67 -5.66
N ASP A 35 6.79 -13.50 -6.12
CA ASP A 35 7.84 -12.80 -5.37
C ASP A 35 7.46 -11.35 -5.06
N ALA A 36 6.87 -10.65 -6.04
CA ALA A 36 6.46 -9.26 -5.88
C ALA A 36 5.24 -9.13 -4.94
N LYS A 37 4.30 -10.09 -4.96
CA LYS A 37 3.21 -10.18 -3.98
C LYS A 37 3.72 -10.38 -2.57
N ALA A 38 4.72 -11.25 -2.38
CA ALA A 38 5.32 -11.48 -1.07
C ALA A 38 5.98 -10.21 -0.52
N ILE A 39 6.73 -9.49 -1.36
CA ILE A 39 7.35 -8.21 -0.98
C ILE A 39 6.30 -7.15 -0.65
N TYR A 40 5.25 -7.03 -1.49
CA TYR A 40 4.14 -6.10 -1.24
C TYR A 40 3.50 -6.38 0.12
N ALA A 41 3.11 -7.64 0.39
CA ALA A 41 2.46 -8.02 1.64
C ALA A 41 3.33 -7.75 2.88
N ALA A 42 4.65 -7.96 2.77
CA ALA A 42 5.59 -7.70 3.86
C ALA A 42 5.82 -6.21 4.13
N ALA A 43 5.77 -5.37 3.09
CA ALA A 43 6.06 -3.93 3.20
C ALA A 43 4.80 -3.08 3.46
N ALA A 44 3.64 -3.46 2.92
CA ALA A 44 2.40 -2.66 2.96
C ALA A 44 2.00 -2.18 4.36
N PRO A 45 2.08 -2.98 5.45
CA PRO A 45 1.66 -2.54 6.78
C PRO A 45 2.47 -1.36 7.33
N GLY A 46 3.74 -1.25 6.95
CA GLY A 46 4.65 -0.20 7.41
C GLY A 46 4.95 0.86 6.36
N PHE A 47 4.47 0.67 5.12
CA PHE A 47 4.85 1.52 4.00
C PHE A 47 4.39 2.96 4.29
N ALA A 48 3.10 3.26 4.35
CA ALA A 48 2.60 4.64 4.44
C ALA A 48 3.29 5.53 5.50
N SER A 49 3.62 4.97 6.66
CA SER A 49 4.26 5.66 7.78
C SER A 49 5.80 5.65 7.77
N ALA A 50 6.45 4.92 6.86
CA ALA A 50 7.90 4.83 6.83
C ALA A 50 8.55 6.14 6.36
N ALA A 51 9.51 6.63 7.15
CA ALA A 51 10.33 7.79 6.80
C ALA A 51 11.16 7.56 5.52
N ASP A 52 11.63 6.33 5.29
CA ASP A 52 12.26 5.90 4.05
C ASP A 52 11.51 4.68 3.45
N PRO A 53 10.57 4.92 2.52
CA PRO A 53 9.84 3.88 1.79
C PRO A 53 10.75 2.84 1.13
N ARG A 54 11.85 3.32 0.54
CA ARG A 54 12.72 2.51 -0.30
C ARG A 54 13.59 1.62 0.55
N ALA A 55 14.09 2.15 1.67
CA ALA A 55 14.81 1.36 2.66
C ALA A 55 13.91 0.26 3.26
N LEU A 56 12.65 0.57 3.59
CA LEU A 56 11.70 -0.44 4.09
C LEU A 56 11.52 -1.58 3.08
N VAL A 57 11.19 -1.27 1.83
CA VAL A 57 11.03 -2.30 0.78
C VAL A 57 12.30 -3.11 0.61
N THR A 58 13.47 -2.45 0.59
CA THR A 58 14.77 -3.13 0.50
C THR A 58 15.01 -4.08 1.66
N GLU A 59 14.71 -3.66 2.89
CA GLU A 59 14.83 -4.50 4.10
C GLU A 59 13.92 -5.73 4.00
N LYS A 60 12.64 -5.54 3.66
CA LYS A 60 11.68 -6.65 3.54
C LYS A 60 12.07 -7.61 2.43
N THR A 61 12.49 -7.11 1.28
CA THR A 61 13.00 -7.95 0.19
C THR A 61 14.22 -8.76 0.63
N LYS A 62 15.19 -8.13 1.31
CA LYS A 62 16.37 -8.85 1.83
C LYS A 62 15.99 -9.95 2.81
N ALA A 63 15.06 -9.68 3.72
CA ALA A 63 14.59 -10.68 4.68
C ALA A 63 13.91 -11.86 3.98
N LEU A 64 13.07 -11.59 2.98
CA LEU A 64 12.41 -12.63 2.19
C LEU A 64 13.42 -13.48 1.42
N VAL A 65 14.44 -12.86 0.84
CA VAL A 65 15.52 -13.59 0.17
C VAL A 65 16.31 -14.47 1.14
N GLN A 66 16.65 -13.95 2.32
CA GLN A 66 17.33 -14.73 3.37
C GLN A 66 16.49 -15.91 3.85
N SER A 67 15.17 -15.78 3.86
CA SER A 67 14.25 -16.88 4.20
C SER A 67 14.03 -17.90 3.06
N GLY A 68 14.52 -17.61 1.85
CA GLY A 68 14.27 -18.41 0.66
C GLY A 68 12.89 -18.21 0.00
N ALA A 69 12.07 -17.29 0.52
CA ALA A 69 10.74 -16.99 -0.03
C ALA A 69 10.79 -16.19 -1.35
N VAL A 70 11.90 -15.49 -1.61
CA VAL A 70 12.14 -14.73 -2.85
C VAL A 70 13.51 -15.11 -3.39
N SER A 71 13.63 -15.34 -4.69
CA SER A 71 14.92 -15.65 -5.30
C SER A 71 15.83 -14.41 -5.36
N MET A 72 17.13 -14.57 -5.10
CA MET A 72 18.11 -13.46 -5.23
C MET A 72 18.06 -12.80 -6.61
N SER A 73 17.92 -13.60 -7.68
CA SER A 73 17.87 -13.12 -9.06
C SER A 73 16.58 -12.36 -9.39
N GLY A 74 15.45 -12.75 -8.79
CA GLY A 74 14.14 -12.10 -8.97
C GLY A 74 13.87 -10.96 -8.00
N ALA A 75 14.66 -10.82 -6.94
CA ALA A 75 14.40 -9.91 -5.83
C ALA A 75 14.25 -8.44 -6.24
N ARG A 76 15.16 -7.95 -7.09
CA ARG A 76 15.14 -6.54 -7.54
C ARG A 76 13.93 -6.23 -8.43
N PRO A 77 13.69 -6.92 -9.56
CA PRO A 77 12.52 -6.62 -10.38
C PRO A 77 11.21 -6.83 -9.62
N ALA A 78 11.14 -7.82 -8.71
CA ALA A 78 9.98 -8.02 -7.86
C ALA A 78 9.76 -6.87 -6.87
N ALA A 79 10.83 -6.34 -6.26
CA ALA A 79 10.75 -5.20 -5.35
C ALA A 79 10.35 -3.90 -6.06
N GLU A 80 10.84 -3.68 -7.29
CA GLU A 80 10.45 -2.52 -8.11
C GLU A 80 8.96 -2.60 -8.48
N ALA A 81 8.47 -3.77 -8.89
CA ALA A 81 7.06 -3.98 -9.21
C ALA A 81 6.16 -3.84 -7.97
N ALA A 82 6.56 -4.40 -6.83
CA ALA A 82 5.85 -4.23 -5.56
C ALA A 82 5.83 -2.75 -5.13
N GLY A 83 6.97 -2.07 -5.26
CA GLY A 83 7.13 -0.64 -4.94
C GLY A 83 6.16 0.25 -5.70
N ALA A 84 5.97 -0.01 -7.00
CA ALA A 84 5.02 0.73 -7.83
C ALA A 84 3.55 0.59 -7.36
N CYS A 85 3.18 -0.54 -6.74
CA CYS A 85 1.86 -0.68 -6.11
C CYS A 85 1.82 -0.03 -4.72
N LEU A 86 2.89 -0.16 -3.93
CA LEU A 86 2.97 0.39 -2.58
C LEU A 86 2.87 1.92 -2.56
N THR A 87 3.30 2.62 -3.61
CA THR A 87 3.15 4.09 -3.71
C THR A 87 1.71 4.56 -3.65
N GLN A 88 0.73 3.71 -3.96
CA GLN A 88 -0.69 4.04 -3.85
C GLN A 88 -1.20 4.08 -2.40
N LEU A 89 -0.40 3.62 -1.43
CA LEU A 89 -0.74 3.68 -0.01
C LEU A 89 -0.47 5.07 0.62
N ARG A 90 -0.06 6.07 -0.17
CA ARG A 90 0.39 7.39 0.31
C ARG A 90 -0.12 8.53 -0.55
#